data_AF-A0A6J7L2C3-F1
#
_entry.id   AF-A0A6J7L2C3-F1
#
_cell.length_a   1.000
_cell.length_b   1.000
_cell.length_c   1.000
_cell.angle_alpha   90.00
_cell.angle_beta   90.00
_cell.angle_gamma   90.00
#
_symmetry.space_group_name_H-M   'P 1'
#
loop_
_entity.id
_entity.type
_entity.pdbx_description
1 polymer ?
#
loop_
_entity_poly.entity_id
_entity_poly.type
_entity_poly.pdbx_seq_one_letter_code
_entity_poly.pdbx_strand_id
1 'polypeptide(L)' 'MRGTRWLVEDRCDRTTRVRVFEGVVEVRDRVRGRRVTLRDGAQYVAPGPRRRR' A
#
# COMPACT_ATOMS: atom_id res chain seq x y z
N MET A 1 -4.59 -13.22 19.09
CA MET A 1 -3.40 -12.56 18.50
C MET A 1 -3.60 -11.06 18.59
N ARG A 2 -2.67 -10.30 19.18
CA ARG A 2 -2.56 -8.84 18.95
C ARG A 2 -1.46 -8.67 17.90
N GLY A 3 -1.84 -8.32 16.67
CA GLY A 3 -0.92 -8.29 15.53
C GLY A 3 -1.38 -7.27 14.50
N THR A 4 -0.55 -6.99 13.50
CA THR A 4 -0.93 -6.05 12.44
C THR A 4 -1.82 -6.77 11.42
N ARG A 5 -3.06 -6.30 11.25
CA ARG A 5 -4.02 -6.80 10.27
C ARG A 5 -4.18 -5.78 9.15
N TRP A 6 -3.87 -6.20 7.93
CA TRP A 6 -3.86 -5.35 6.75
C TRP A 6 -4.13 -6.16 5.49
N LEU A 7 -4.49 -5.48 4.41
CA LEU A 7 -4.79 -6.05 3.10
C LEU A 7 -3.93 -5.36 2.04
N VAL A 8 -3.46 -6.15 1.08
CA VAL A 8 -2.93 -5.70 -0.21
C VAL A 8 -3.86 -6.21 -1.30
N GLU A 9 -4.25 -5.30 -2.19
CA GLU A 9 -5.08 -5.61 -3.35
C GLU A 9 -4.41 -5.05 -4.60
N ASP A 10 -3.97 -5.94 -5.48
CA ASP A 10 -3.52 -5.57 -6.82
C ASP A 10 -4.73 -5.46 -7.74
N ARG A 11 -4.85 -4.32 -8.42
CA ARG A 11 -6.01 -3.96 -9.22
C ARG A 11 -5.65 -3.91 -10.71
N CYS A 12 -6.60 -4.25 -11.57
CA CYS A 12 -6.43 -4.23 -13.03
C CYS A 12 -6.15 -2.83 -13.60
N ASP A 13 -6.43 -1.75 -12.85
CA ASP A 13 -6.13 -0.36 -13.21
C ASP A 13 -4.63 0.01 -13.05
N ARG A 14 -3.77 -0.99 -12.80
CA ARG A 14 -2.34 -0.85 -12.55
C ARG A 14 -2.06 -0.04 -11.28
N THR A 15 -2.81 -0.31 -10.23
CA THR A 15 -2.51 0.21 -8.89
C THR A 15 -2.55 -0.90 -7.86
N THR A 16 -1.82 -0.70 -6.77
CA THR A 16 -1.86 -1.56 -5.59
C THR A 16 -2.45 -0.76 -4.44
N ARG A 17 -3.52 -1.27 -3.85
CA ARG A 17 -4.15 -0.67 -2.67
C ARG A 17 -3.67 -1.39 -1.41
N VAL A 18 -3.29 -0.62 -0.40
CA VAL A 18 -2.96 -1.10 0.93
C VAL A 18 -3.98 -0.52 1.91
N ARG A 19 -4.58 -1.37 2.75
CA ARG A 19 -5.50 -0.93 3.81
C ARG A 19 -5.09 -1.56 5.14
N VAL A 20 -4.97 -0.76 6.19
CA VAL A 20 -4.65 -1.22 7.54
C VAL A 20 -5.93 -1.24 8.36
N PHE A 21 -6.24 -2.39 8.95
CA PHE A 21 -7.37 -2.56 9.86
C PHE A 21 -6.92 -2.42 11.32
N GLU A 22 -5.74 -2.95 11.64
CA GLU A 22 -5.14 -2.90 12.98
C GLU A 22 -3.61 -2.91 12.86
N GLY A 23 -2.90 -2.14 13.67
CA GLY A 23 -1.45 -2.01 13.70
C GLY A 23 -0.90 -0.90 12.80
N VAL A 24 0.38 -1.03 12.42
CA VAL A 24 1.11 -0.03 11.64
C VAL A 24 1.86 -0.70 10.50
N VAL A 25 1.75 -0.16 9.29
CA VAL A 25 2.42 -0.67 8.08
C VAL A 25 3.20 0.46 7.42
N GLU A 26 4.47 0.23 7.09
CA GLU A 26 5.23 1.13 6.22
C GLU A 26 5.18 0.63 4.77
N VAL A 27 4.64 1.46 3.87
CA VAL A 27 4.58 1.20 2.43
C VAL A 27 5.74 1.89 1.74
N ARG A 28 6.59 1.12 1.08
CA ARG A 28 7.66 1.65 0.22
C ARG A 28 7.16 1.77 -1.23
N ASP A 29 6.72 2.97 -1.60
CA ASP A 29 6.31 3.29 -2.97
C ASP A 29 7.54 3.57 -3.84
N ARG A 30 7.98 2.55 -4.58
CA ARG A 30 9.15 2.64 -5.46
C ARG A 30 8.90 3.46 -6.72
N VAL A 31 7.64 3.59 -7.16
CA VAL A 31 7.29 4.35 -8.36
C VAL A 31 7.33 5.84 -8.07
N ARG A 32 6.88 6.25 -6.88
CA ARG A 32 6.95 7.65 -6.41
C ARG A 32 8.20 7.97 -5.59
N GLY A 33 9.05 6.98 -5.31
CA GLY A 33 10.30 7.17 -4.57
C GLY A 33 10.14 7.59 -3.11
N ARG A 34 9.05 7.19 -2.44
CA ARG A 34 8.74 7.61 -1.06
C ARG A 34 8.32 6.45 -0.15
N ARG A 35 8.38 6.68 1.16
CA ARG A 35 7.82 5.79 2.19
C ARG A 35 6.59 6.43 2.81
N VAL A 36 5.58 5.62 3.08
CA VAL A 36 4.29 6.06 3.64
C VAL A 36 3.95 5.17 4.82
N THR A 37 3.87 5.71 6.02
CA THR A 37 3.43 4.99 7.20
C THR A 37 1.91 5.07 7.33
N LEU A 38 1.26 3.92 7.42
CA LEU A 38 -0.19 3.76 7.61
C LEU A 38 -0.46 3.22 9.01
N ARG A 39 -1.43 3.82 9.69
CA ARG A 39 -1.96 3.37 10.98
C ARG A 39 -3.38 2.83 10.79
N ASP A 40 -4.01 2.39 11.88
CA ASP A 40 -5.39 1.90 11.92
C ASP A 40 -6.37 2.75 11.09
N GLY A 41 -7.15 2.08 10.25
CA GLY A 41 -8.15 2.70 9.37
C GLY A 41 -7.56 3.39 8.13
N ALA A 42 -6.24 3.61 8.07
CA ALA A 42 -5.61 4.27 6.94
C ALA A 42 -5.52 3.37 5.70
N GLN A 43 -5.43 4.01 4.55
CA GLN A 43 -5.23 3.34 3.27
C GLN A 43 -4.30 4.14 2.36
N TYR A 44 -3.66 3.44 1.42
CA TYR A 44 -2.81 4.04 0.40
C TYR A 44 -3.01 3.34 -0.94
N VAL A 45 -2.94 4.10 -2.02
CA VAL A 45 -2.95 3.57 -3.40
C VAL A 45 -1.64 3.95 -4.07
N ALA A 46 -0.82 2.94 -4.34
CA ALA A 46 0.43 3.05 -5.07
C ALA A 46 0.16 2.85 -6.58
N PRO A 47 0.71 3.70 -7.45
CA PRO A 47 0.66 3.46 -8.88
C PRO A 47 1.61 2.33 -9.25
N GLY A 48 1.22 1.52 -10.22
CA GLY A 48 2.09 0.55 -10.86
C GLY A 48 3.13 1.22 -11.76
N PRO A 49 4.19 0.50 -12.14
CA PRO A 49 5.22 1.04 -13.02
C PRO A 49 4.64 1.42 -14.39
N ARG A 50 5.16 2.49 -14.99
CA ARG A 50 4.88 2.81 -16.39
C ARG A 50 5.43 1.68 -17.27
N ARG A 51 4.67 1.25 -18.29
CA ARG A 51 5.19 0.34 -19.32
C ARG A 51 6.44 1.00 -19.91
N ARG A 52 7.58 0.31 -19.86
CA ARG A 52 8.73 0.67 -20.71
C ARG A 52 8.29 0.42 -22.16
N ARG A 53 8.44 1.43 -23.01
CA ARG A 53 8.30 1.26 -24.47
C ARG A 53 9.48 0.47 -25.00
#